data_AF-A0A2G9T6D5-F1
#
_entry.id   AF-A0A2G9T6D5-F1
#
_cell.length_a   1.000
_cell.length_b   1.000
_cell.length_c   1.000
_cell.angle_alpha   90.00
_cell.angle_beta   90.00
_cell.angle_gamma   90.00
#
_symmetry.space_group_name_H-M   'P 1'
#
loop_
_entity.id
_entity.type
_entity.pdbx_description
1 polymer ?
#
loop_
_entity_poly.entity_id
_entity_poly.type
_entity_poly.pdbx_seq_one_letter_code
_entity_poly.pdbx_strand_id
1 'polypeptide(L)'
;TEQDQAQTWLAKQDLDKIGAQNLTPLTEEVISRQATINIGTIGHVAHGKSTLVKAISGVHTVKFKNELERNITIKLGYANAKIYRCSNIDCPRPGCYR
;
A
#
# COMPACT_ATOMS: atom_id res chain seq x y z
N THR A 1 -24.61 1.30 12.17
CA THR A 1 -24.55 -0.15 12.43
C THR A 1 -24.46 -0.85 11.10
N GLU A 2 -23.30 -0.73 10.45
CA GLU A 2 -22.95 -1.50 9.27
C GLU A 2 -21.75 -2.34 9.67
N GLN A 3 -21.94 -3.64 9.53
CA GLN A 3 -21.03 -4.67 9.98
C GLN A 3 -19.76 -4.57 9.16
N ASP A 4 -18.70 -4.13 9.82
CA ASP A 4 -17.32 -4.30 9.41
C ASP A 4 -17.11 -5.81 9.23
N GLN A 5 -17.23 -6.30 7.99
CA GLN A 5 -16.88 -7.68 7.66
C GLN A 5 -15.37 -7.80 7.87
N ALA A 6 -14.99 -8.09 9.11
CA ALA A 6 -13.62 -8.37 9.49
C ALA A 6 -13.11 -9.47 8.55
N GLN A 7 -12.22 -9.09 7.65
CA GLN A 7 -11.59 -10.01 6.72
C GLN A 7 -10.90 -11.09 7.55
N THR A 8 -11.44 -12.32 7.53
CA THR A 8 -11.02 -13.43 8.39
C THR A 8 -9.55 -13.83 8.23
N TRP A 9 -8.92 -13.41 7.13
CA TRP A 9 -7.52 -13.63 6.81
C TRP A 9 -6.58 -12.53 7.30
N LEU A 10 -7.10 -11.43 7.86
CA LEU A 10 -6.30 -10.36 8.45
C LEU A 10 -6.19 -10.54 9.97
N ALA A 11 -4.97 -10.41 10.48
CA ALA A 11 -4.74 -10.37 11.92
C ALA A 11 -5.48 -9.17 12.53
N LYS A 12 -6.24 -9.42 13.62
CA LYS A 12 -6.96 -8.36 14.32
C LYS A 12 -5.97 -7.40 14.98
N GLN A 13 -6.07 -6.12 14.64
CA GLN A 13 -5.20 -5.08 15.15
C GLN A 13 -5.65 -4.63 16.55
N ASP A 14 -5.35 -5.41 17.58
CA ASP A 14 -5.64 -5.02 18.98
C ASP A 14 -4.59 -4.01 19.49
N LEU A 15 -5.01 -3.02 20.29
CA LEU A 15 -4.11 -2.00 20.89
C LEU A 15 -3.47 -2.50 22.19
N ASP A 16 -4.17 -3.36 22.94
CA ASP A 16 -3.75 -3.83 24.27
C ASP A 16 -2.58 -4.82 24.23
N LYS A 17 -2.32 -5.41 23.05
CA LYS A 17 -1.22 -6.36 22.84
C LYS A 17 0.12 -5.69 22.50
N ILE A 18 0.11 -4.38 22.28
CA ILE A 18 1.28 -3.65 21.76
C ILE A 18 2.10 -3.07 22.91
N GLY A 19 3.28 -3.64 23.14
CA GLY A 19 4.26 -3.11 24.08
C GLY A 19 5.09 -1.99 23.44
N ALA A 20 4.90 -0.73 23.87
CA ALA A 20 5.56 0.44 23.29
C ALA A 20 7.10 0.38 23.27
N GLN A 21 7.71 -0.39 24.17
CA GLN A 21 9.17 -0.49 24.32
C GLN A 21 9.85 -1.36 23.24
N ASN A 22 9.11 -2.25 22.57
CA ASN A 22 9.66 -3.18 21.57
C ASN A 22 9.27 -2.81 20.13
N LEU A 23 8.62 -1.66 19.93
CA LEU A 23 8.19 -1.20 18.62
C LEU A 23 9.38 -0.68 17.81
N THR A 24 9.74 -1.40 16.76
CA THR A 24 10.60 -0.88 15.69
C THR A 24 9.77 -0.67 14.43
N PRO A 25 10.17 0.21 13.50
CA PRO A 25 9.47 0.39 12.21
C PRO A 25 9.35 -0.91 11.38
N LEU A 26 10.18 -1.91 11.67
CA LEU A 26 10.19 -3.20 10.99
C LEU A 26 9.32 -4.26 11.66
N THR A 27 8.69 -3.94 12.80
CA THR A 27 7.73 -4.85 13.45
C THR A 27 6.46 -5.00 12.60
N GLU A 28 5.91 -6.21 12.58
CA GLU A 28 4.72 -6.55 11.78
C GLU A 28 3.49 -5.71 12.20
N GLU A 29 3.38 -5.38 13.47
CA GLU A 29 2.33 -4.51 14.02
C GLU A 29 2.34 -3.12 13.40
N VAL A 30 3.53 -2.49 13.30
CA VAL A 30 3.71 -1.17 12.70
C VAL A 30 3.48 -1.22 11.19
N ILE A 31 4.08 -2.20 10.50
CA ILE A 31 3.92 -2.40 9.04
C ILE A 31 2.44 -2.60 8.67
N SER A 32 1.67 -3.27 9.53
CA SER A 32 0.24 -3.51 9.29
C SER A 32 -0.61 -2.24 9.36
N ARG A 33 -0.19 -1.22 10.11
CA ARG A 33 -0.98 0.00 10.36
C ARG A 33 -0.50 1.21 9.57
N GLN A 34 0.81 1.34 9.37
CA GLN A 34 1.41 2.55 8.86
C GLN A 34 2.43 2.25 7.76
N ALA A 35 2.48 3.14 6.76
CA ALA A 35 3.54 3.15 5.78
C ALA A 35 4.85 3.60 6.44
N THR A 36 5.89 2.78 6.32
CA THR A 36 7.22 3.06 6.89
C THR A 36 8.09 3.87 5.94
N ILE A 37 7.85 3.76 4.62
CA ILE A 37 8.64 4.39 3.56
C ILE A 37 7.70 5.04 2.55
N ASN A 38 7.99 6.28 2.19
CA ASN A 38 7.32 6.98 1.09
C ASN A 38 8.17 6.88 -0.18
N ILE A 39 7.56 6.45 -1.28
CA ILE A 39 8.21 6.33 -2.58
C ILE A 39 7.53 7.30 -3.56
N GLY A 40 8.33 8.19 -4.15
CA GLY A 40 7.86 9.13 -5.17
C GLY A 40 8.19 8.66 -6.58
N THR A 41 7.20 8.67 -7.49
CA THR A 41 7.43 8.39 -8.92
C THR A 41 7.53 9.69 -9.71
N ILE A 42 8.66 9.92 -10.38
CA ILE A 42 8.89 11.07 -11.26
C ILE A 42 9.10 10.63 -12.72
N GLY A 43 8.96 11.56 -13.67
CA GLY A 43 9.15 11.26 -15.09
C GLY A 43 8.32 12.13 -16.05
N HIS A 44 8.57 12.00 -17.34
CA HIS A 44 7.95 12.81 -18.40
C HIS A 44 6.44 12.54 -18.57
N VAL A 45 5.74 13.44 -19.26
CA VAL A 45 4.29 13.30 -19.54
C VAL A 45 4.05 12.01 -20.34
N ALA A 46 2.93 11.33 -20.08
CA ALA A 46 2.53 10.05 -20.69
C ALA A 46 3.41 8.81 -20.42
N HIS A 47 4.43 8.88 -19.55
CA HIS A 47 5.23 7.70 -19.16
C HIS A 47 4.53 6.72 -18.19
N GLY A 48 3.23 6.90 -17.92
CA GLY A 48 2.48 5.93 -17.11
C GLY A 48 2.80 5.91 -15.60
N LYS A 49 3.36 6.99 -15.03
CA LYS A 49 3.67 7.09 -13.59
C LYS A 49 2.49 6.68 -12.70
N SER A 50 1.30 7.23 -12.97
CA SER A 50 0.08 6.94 -12.21
C SER A 50 -0.39 5.49 -12.41
N THR A 51 -0.13 4.91 -13.59
CA THR A 51 -0.41 3.50 -13.89
C THR A 51 0.52 2.58 -13.10
N LEU A 52 1.81 2.94 -12.97
CA LEU A 52 2.76 2.19 -12.15
C LEU A 52 2.33 2.18 -10.68
N VAL A 53 1.94 3.32 -10.13
CA VAL A 53 1.44 3.41 -8.75
C VAL A 53 0.18 2.56 -8.57
N LYS A 54 -0.74 2.57 -9.54
CA LYS A 54 -1.94 1.71 -9.51
C LYS A 54 -1.60 0.23 -9.58
N ALA A 55 -0.61 -0.17 -10.38
CA ALA A 55 -0.20 -1.57 -10.49
C ALA A 55 0.43 -2.10 -9.19
N ILE A 56 1.16 -1.26 -8.46
CA ILE A 56 1.81 -1.64 -7.19
C ILE A 56 0.82 -1.61 -6.03
N SER A 57 0.05 -0.53 -5.90
CA SER A 57 -0.83 -0.32 -4.73
C SER A 57 -2.23 -0.89 -4.92
N GLY A 58 -2.65 -1.18 -6.15
CA GLY A 58 -4.04 -1.48 -6.49
C GLY A 58 -4.98 -0.25 -6.43
N VAL A 59 -4.51 0.89 -5.92
CA VAL A 59 -5.33 2.09 -5.70
C VAL A 59 -5.18 3.05 -6.87
N HIS A 60 -6.31 3.52 -7.40
CA HIS A 60 -6.31 4.59 -8.38
C HIS A 60 -6.09 5.94 -7.67
N THR A 61 -5.01 6.64 -8.02
CA THR A 61 -4.62 7.89 -7.35
C THR A 61 -5.41 9.11 -7.81
N VAL A 62 -6.07 9.05 -8.97
CA VAL A 62 -6.90 10.15 -9.50
C VAL A 62 -8.24 10.16 -8.78
N LYS A 63 -8.49 11.21 -7.99
CA LYS A 63 -9.74 11.38 -7.22
C LYS A 63 -10.67 12.45 -7.78
N PHE A 64 -10.17 13.32 -8.65
CA PHE A 64 -10.92 14.48 -9.15
C PHE A 64 -11.47 14.22 -10.56
N LYS A 65 -12.75 14.55 -10.78
CA LYS A 65 -13.43 14.34 -12.08
C LYS A 65 -12.71 15.05 -13.24
N ASN A 66 -12.28 16.29 -13.04
CA ASN A 66 -11.55 17.06 -14.06
C ASN A 66 -10.21 16.43 -14.45
N GLU A 67 -9.55 15.71 -13.54
CA GLU A 67 -8.30 15.01 -13.81
C GLU A 67 -8.56 13.73 -14.63
N LEU A 68 -9.65 13.01 -14.29
CA LEU A 68 -10.07 11.81 -15.00
C LEU A 68 -10.49 12.12 -16.44
N GLU A 69 -11.28 13.17 -16.66
CA GLU A 69 -11.71 13.59 -17.99
C GLU A 69 -10.55 14.02 -18.89
N ARG A 70 -9.51 14.63 -18.30
CA ARG A 70 -8.34 15.14 -19.04
C ARG A 70 -7.18 14.16 -19.09
N ASN A 71 -7.26 13.01 -18.42
CA ASN A 71 -6.20 12.01 -18.30
C ASN A 71 -4.83 12.60 -17.87
N ILE A 72 -4.85 13.59 -16.98
CA ILE A 72 -3.65 14.22 -16.43
C ILE A 72 -3.66 14.21 -14.90
N THR A 73 -2.47 14.15 -14.31
CA THR A 73 -2.28 14.28 -12.86
C THR A 73 -1.91 15.73 -12.55
N ILE A 74 -2.83 16.45 -11.91
CA ILE A 74 -2.63 17.86 -11.51
C ILE A 74 -2.27 17.90 -10.03
N LYS A 75 -3.04 17.20 -9.19
CA LYS A 75 -2.80 17.09 -7.76
C LYS A 75 -1.91 15.90 -7.43
N LEU A 76 -1.18 16.01 -6.32
CA LEU A 76 -0.38 14.93 -5.79
C LEU A 76 -1.29 13.77 -5.37
N GLY A 77 -1.12 12.64 -6.07
CA GLY A 77 -1.76 11.38 -5.72
C GLY A 77 -0.99 10.66 -4.62
N TYR A 78 -1.70 10.04 -3.69
CA TYR A 78 -1.13 9.21 -2.63
C TYR A 78 -1.82 7.86 -2.60
N ALA A 79 -1.04 6.79 -2.45
CA ALA A 79 -1.53 5.43 -2.32
C ALA A 79 -0.65 4.65 -1.34
N ASN A 80 -1.30 3.91 -0.45
CA ASN A 80 -0.62 2.96 0.43
C ASN A 80 -0.46 1.62 -0.29
N ALA A 81 0.72 1.03 -0.20
CA ALA A 81 0.99 -0.33 -0.66
C ALA A 81 1.62 -1.12 0.49
N LYS A 82 1.17 -2.36 0.67
CA LYS A 82 1.77 -3.32 1.61
C LYS A 82 2.41 -4.41 0.79
N ILE A 83 3.69 -4.68 1.04
CA ILE A 83 4.45 -5.71 0.35
C ILE A 83 4.64 -6.86 1.31
N TYR A 84 4.06 -8.00 0.99
CA TYR A 84 4.18 -9.24 1.76
C TYR A 84 5.19 -10.15 1.08
N ARG A 85 6.01 -10.80 1.90
CA ARG A 85 6.91 -11.85 1.44
C ARG A 85 6.25 -13.20 1.64
N CYS A 86 6.18 -14.00 0.59
CA CYS A 86 5.76 -15.38 0.68
C CYS A 86 6.81 -16.19 1.46
N SER A 87 6.36 -16.98 2.44
CA SER A 87 7.24 -17.84 3.26
C SER A 87 7.56 -19.19 2.62
N ASN A 88 6.96 -19.52 1.47
CA ASN A 88 7.23 -20.78 0.80
C ASN A 88 8.61 -20.75 0.09
N ILE A 89 9.39 -21.81 0.24
CA ILE A 89 10.73 -21.95 -0.36
C ILE A 89 10.66 -22.18 -1.88
N ASP A 90 9.53 -22.68 -2.38
CA ASP A 90 9.32 -22.97 -3.80
C ASP A 90 9.14 -21.71 -4.68
N CYS A 91 9.02 -20.52 -4.07
CA CYS A 91 8.89 -19.26 -4.81
C CYS A 91 10.22 -18.50 -4.87
N PRO A 92 10.97 -18.56 -5.99
CA PRO A 92 12.20 -17.79 -6.12
C PRO A 92 11.93 -16.29 -6.25
N ARG A 93 12.92 -15.47 -5.86
CA ARG A 93 12.90 -14.03 -6.14
C ARG A 93 12.90 -13.79 -7.67
N PRO A 94 12.10 -12.85 -8.20
CA PRO A 94 11.36 -11.79 -7.51
C PRO A 94 9.89 -12.12 -7.17
N GLY A 95 9.36 -13.27 -7.62
CA GLY A 95 7.93 -13.62 -7.47
C GLY A 95 7.45 -13.89 -6.04
N CYS A 96 8.38 -13.96 -5.07
CA CYS A 96 8.08 -14.14 -3.66
C CYS A 96 7.54 -12.88 -2.96
N TYR A 97 7.39 -11.74 -3.66
CA TYR A 97 6.87 -10.49 -3.12
C TYR A 97 5.55 -10.14 -3.78
N ARG A 98 4.54 -9.78 -2.99
CA ARG A 98 3.23 -9.40 -3.49
C ARG A 98 2.55 -8.34 -2.63
#